data_AF-A0A6J8EZH0-F1
#
_entry.id   AF-A0A6J8EZH0-F1
#
_cell.length_a   1.000
_cell.length_b   1.000
_cell.length_c   1.000
_cell.angle_alpha   90.00
_cell.angle_beta   90.00
_cell.angle_gamma   90.00
#
_symmetry.space_group_name_H-M   'P 1'
#
loop_
_entity.id
_entity.type
_entity.pdbx_description
1 polymer ?
#
loop_
_entity_poly.entity_id
_entity_poly.type
_entity_poly.pdbx_seq_one_letter_code
_entity_poly.pdbx_strand_id
1 'polypeptide(L)'
;MARGWLVLRSTRFLVLGIFLCSIIIIYLSSCSLQDGQTMTPTKSNISCQKDHDNKSWGRHKLAVLVPFRDRLEELMEFAPHIHSYLNYQKIRHDIYVINQIDEYRFVDVLITRECLERQV
;
A
#
# COMPACT_ATOMS: atom_id res chain seq x y z
N MET A 1 -15.60 -33.76 48.46
CA MET A 1 -16.34 -33.23 47.30
C MET A 1 -16.34 -31.69 47.27
N ALA A 2 -15.17 -31.03 47.36
CA ALA A 2 -15.10 -29.55 47.46
C ALA A 2 -14.13 -28.89 46.46
N ARG A 3 -13.55 -29.64 45.51
CA ARG A 3 -12.54 -29.13 44.55
C ARG A 3 -13.14 -28.68 43.21
N GLY A 4 -14.34 -29.13 42.87
CA GLY A 4 -14.99 -28.78 41.58
C GLY A 4 -15.56 -27.35 41.52
N TRP A 5 -16.00 -26.80 42.65
CA TRP A 5 -16.60 -25.46 42.71
C TRP A 5 -15.58 -24.33 42.52
N LEU A 6 -14.32 -24.56 42.89
CA LEU A 6 -13.23 -23.59 42.70
C LEU A 6 -12.80 -23.49 41.22
N VAL A 7 -12.76 -24.64 40.52
CA VAL A 7 -12.40 -24.70 39.09
C VAL A 7 -13.50 -24.09 38.22
N LEU A 8 -14.78 -24.32 38.54
CA LEU A 8 -15.92 -23.76 37.80
C LEU A 8 -16.07 -22.24 37.95
N ARG A 9 -15.69 -21.70 39.12
CA ARG A 9 -15.65 -20.26 39.36
C ARG A 9 -14.44 -19.62 38.68
N SER A 10 -13.29 -20.30 38.66
CA SER A 10 -12.08 -19.84 37.96
C SER A 10 -12.22 -19.86 36.44
N THR A 11 -12.89 -20.86 35.85
CA THR A 11 -13.15 -20.91 34.40
C THR A 11 -14.06 -19.79 33.93
N ARG A 12 -15.01 -19.33 34.75
CA ARG A 12 -15.84 -18.16 34.43
C ARG A 12 -15.04 -16.87 34.33
N PHE A 13 -14.12 -16.64 35.27
CA PHE A 13 -13.22 -15.47 35.20
C PHE A 13 -12.23 -15.57 34.05
N LEU A 14 -11.76 -16.78 33.72
CA LEU A 14 -10.85 -17.02 32.60
C LEU A 14 -11.55 -16.75 31.26
N VAL A 15 -12.78 -17.22 31.08
CA VAL A 15 -13.59 -16.97 29.87
C VAL A 15 -13.94 -15.47 29.73
N LEU A 16 -14.31 -14.81 30.84
CA LEU A 16 -14.52 -13.35 30.83
C LEU A 16 -13.24 -12.58 30.49
N GLY A 17 -12.09 -13.01 31.01
CA GLY A 17 -10.79 -12.43 30.68
C GLY A 17 -10.44 -12.57 29.19
N ILE A 18 -10.66 -13.76 28.60
CA ILE A 18 -10.45 -13.99 27.16
C ILE A 18 -11.35 -13.09 26.32
N PHE A 19 -12.63 -12.94 26.70
CA PHE A 19 -13.58 -12.10 25.97
C PHE A 19 -13.23 -10.60 26.03
N LEU A 20 -12.73 -10.12 27.17
CA LEU A 20 -12.25 -8.74 27.27
C LEU A 20 -10.97 -8.52 26.47
N CYS A 21 -10.03 -9.48 26.49
CA CYS A 21 -8.83 -9.41 25.67
C CYS A 21 -9.15 -9.43 24.17
N SER A 22 -10.11 -10.24 23.71
CA SER A 22 -10.51 -10.26 22.30
C SER A 22 -11.18 -8.96 21.86
N ILE A 23 -12.03 -8.36 22.71
CA ILE A 23 -12.61 -7.04 22.44
C ILE A 23 -11.53 -5.95 22.35
N ILE A 24 -10.55 -5.96 23.26
CA ILE A 24 -9.44 -4.99 23.25
C ILE A 24 -8.59 -5.15 21.97
N ILE A 25 -8.28 -6.38 21.56
CA ILE A 25 -7.53 -6.64 20.32
C ILE A 25 -8.30 -6.17 19.09
N ILE A 26 -9.61 -6.42 19.03
CA ILE A 26 -10.47 -5.94 17.92
C ILE A 26 -10.52 -4.40 17.88
N TYR A 27 -10.60 -3.75 19.04
CA TYR A 27 -10.57 -2.29 19.13
C TYR A 27 -9.21 -1.71 18.70
N LEU A 28 -8.10 -2.30 19.13
CA LEU A 28 -6.75 -1.89 18.71
C LEU A 28 -6.50 -2.16 17.22
N SER A 29 -7.00 -3.28 16.69
CA SER A 29 -6.99 -3.58 15.25
C SER A 29 -7.84 -2.59 14.44
N SER A 30 -8.91 -2.05 15.04
CA SER A 30 -9.72 -0.98 14.43
C SER A 30 -9.03 0.38 14.53
N CYS A 31 -8.13 0.56 15.51
CA CYS A 31 -7.31 1.76 15.68
C CYS A 31 -6.16 1.83 14.65
N SER A 32 -5.74 0.71 14.06
CA SER A 32 -4.76 0.68 12.96
C SER A 32 -5.30 1.19 11.61
N LEU A 33 -6.56 1.64 11.54
CA LEU A 33 -7.13 2.25 10.33
C LEU A 33 -6.91 3.78 10.25
N GLN A 34 -5.83 4.29 10.87
CA GLN A 34 -5.42 5.67 10.70
C GLN A 34 -3.89 5.81 10.68
N ASP A 35 -3.22 4.98 9.88
CA ASP A 35 -1.93 5.35 9.25
C ASP A 35 -1.77 4.59 7.93
N GLY A 36 -2.79 4.72 7.09
CA GLY A 36 -2.69 4.50 5.66
C GLY A 36 -3.19 5.78 5.02
N GLN A 37 -2.32 6.50 4.33
CA GLN A 37 -2.70 7.66 3.55
C GLN A 37 -3.80 7.25 2.56
N THR A 38 -5.07 7.49 2.90
CA THR A 38 -6.10 7.74 1.89
C THR A 38 -5.74 9.06 1.22
N MET A 39 -4.89 8.99 0.21
CA MET A 39 -5.05 9.84 -0.95
C MET A 39 -6.48 9.59 -1.45
N THR A 40 -7.32 10.60 -1.28
CA THR A 40 -8.69 10.61 -1.77
C THR A 40 -8.70 10.23 -3.26
N PRO A 41 -9.62 9.39 -3.75
CA PRO A 41 -10.00 9.44 -5.14
C PRO A 41 -10.75 10.77 -5.31
N THR A 42 -9.99 11.83 -5.51
CA THR A 42 -10.54 13.10 -5.96
C THR A 42 -11.25 12.78 -7.27
N LYS A 43 -12.58 12.95 -7.24
CA LYS A 43 -13.49 12.79 -8.37
C LYS A 43 -12.79 13.15 -9.67
N SER A 44 -12.72 12.20 -10.60
CA SER A 44 -12.33 12.44 -11.98
C SER A 44 -13.38 13.36 -12.61
N ASN A 45 -13.27 14.66 -12.36
CA ASN A 45 -13.79 15.66 -13.26
C ASN A 45 -12.93 15.55 -14.52
N ILE A 46 -13.48 14.91 -15.55
CA ILE A 46 -13.03 15.11 -16.92
C ILE A 46 -13.32 16.58 -17.23
N SER A 47 -12.42 17.47 -16.83
CA SER A 47 -12.25 18.75 -17.49
C SER A 47 -10.86 18.71 -18.10
N CYS A 48 -10.83 18.91 -19.42
CA CYS A 48 -9.62 19.25 -20.16
C CYS A 48 -9.18 20.64 -19.70
N GLN A 49 -8.66 20.74 -18.47
CA GLN A 49 -8.04 21.95 -18.00
C GLN A 49 -6.73 22.06 -18.78
N LYS A 50 -6.77 22.88 -19.82
CA LYS A 50 -5.57 23.43 -20.46
C LYS A 50 -4.86 24.22 -19.37
N ASP A 51 -4.04 23.55 -18.56
CA ASP A 51 -3.21 24.23 -17.60
C ASP A 51 -2.22 25.08 -18.37
N HIS A 52 -2.40 26.38 -18.17
CA HIS A 52 -1.50 27.43 -18.55
C HIS A 52 -0.09 27.00 -18.19
N ASP A 53 0.76 26.89 -19.23
CA ASP A 53 2.15 26.47 -19.15
C ASP A 53 2.89 27.24 -18.05
N ASN A 54 3.01 26.64 -16.86
CA ASN A 54 4.16 26.86 -16.00
C ASN A 54 5.37 26.29 -16.75
N LYS A 55 5.93 27.13 -17.62
CA LYS A 55 6.99 26.87 -18.61
C LYS A 55 8.32 26.36 -18.02
N SER A 56 8.35 25.99 -16.74
CA SER A 56 9.52 25.49 -16.02
C SER A 56 9.59 23.97 -15.94
N TRP A 57 8.51 23.23 -16.22
CA TRP A 57 8.48 21.77 -16.20
C TRP A 57 8.29 21.20 -17.61
N GLY A 58 8.95 20.07 -17.91
CA GLY A 58 8.92 19.46 -19.24
C GLY A 58 7.53 19.03 -19.70
N ARG A 59 7.28 19.03 -21.03
CA ARG A 59 5.98 18.68 -21.65
C ARG A 59 5.54 17.23 -21.42
N HIS A 60 6.47 16.34 -21.09
CA HIS A 60 6.21 14.92 -20.86
C HIS A 60 6.02 14.61 -19.37
N LYS A 61 5.15 13.64 -19.08
CA LYS A 61 4.97 13.07 -17.74
C LYS A 61 5.59 11.66 -17.74
N LEU A 62 6.51 11.41 -16.82
CA LEU A 62 7.20 10.13 -16.68
C LEU A 62 6.40 9.20 -15.76
N ALA A 63 6.11 7.98 -16.19
CA ALA A 63 5.58 6.94 -15.32
C ALA A 63 6.72 6.01 -14.90
N VAL A 64 7.00 5.92 -13.60
CA VAL A 64 8.00 5.01 -13.03
C VAL A 64 7.29 3.76 -12.56
N LEU A 65 7.48 2.65 -13.26
CA LEU A 65 6.93 1.35 -12.86
C LEU A 65 7.94 0.63 -11.96
N VAL A 66 7.53 0.35 -10.73
CA VAL A 66 8.36 -0.33 -9.74
C VAL A 66 7.77 -1.72 -9.50
N PRO A 67 8.36 -2.80 -10.05
CA PRO A 67 7.97 -4.14 -9.66
C PRO A 67 8.32 -4.33 -8.18
N PHE A 68 7.35 -4.80 -7.40
CA PHE A 68 7.48 -4.99 -5.97
C PHE A 68 7.27 -6.46 -5.63
N ARG A 69 8.21 -7.01 -4.85
CA ARG A 69 8.12 -8.35 -4.29
C ARG A 69 8.71 -8.34 -2.88
N ASP A 70 7.84 -8.38 -1.87
CA ASP A 70 8.17 -8.59 -0.45
C ASP A 70 9.30 -7.69 0.15
N ARG A 71 9.58 -6.53 -0.44
CA ARG A 71 10.69 -5.64 -0.03
C ARG A 71 10.20 -4.24 0.33
N LEU A 72 9.30 -4.17 1.31
CA LEU A 72 8.66 -2.91 1.72
C LEU A 72 9.67 -1.87 2.21
N GLU A 73 10.68 -2.30 2.98
CA GLU A 73 11.70 -1.40 3.54
C GLU A 73 12.52 -0.71 2.44
N GLU A 74 12.98 -1.46 1.44
CA GLU A 74 13.70 -0.91 0.29
C GLU A 74 12.82 0.04 -0.53
N LEU A 75 11.53 -0.31 -0.72
CA LEU A 75 10.59 0.55 -1.44
C LEU A 75 10.36 1.88 -0.71
N MET A 76 10.29 1.84 0.63
CA MET A 76 10.13 3.02 1.48
C MET A 76 11.35 3.95 1.42
N GLU A 77 12.55 3.43 1.17
CA GLU A 77 13.74 4.25 0.91
C GLU A 77 13.79 4.75 -0.54
N PHE A 78 13.48 3.87 -1.51
CA PHE A 78 13.56 4.15 -2.94
C PHE A 78 12.57 5.23 -3.40
N ALA A 79 11.29 5.10 -3.02
CA ALA A 79 10.22 5.98 -3.50
C ALA A 79 10.47 7.47 -3.19
N PRO A 80 10.78 7.89 -1.96
CA PRO A 80 11.07 9.30 -1.65
C PRO A 80 12.38 9.78 -2.28
N HIS A 81 13.38 8.89 -2.42
CA HIS A 81 14.66 9.24 -3.03
C HIS A 81 14.51 9.58 -4.53
N ILE A 82 13.85 8.70 -5.30
CA ILE A 82 13.59 8.95 -6.72
C ILE A 82 12.63 10.11 -6.92
N HIS A 83 11.61 10.25 -6.06
CA HIS A 83 10.70 11.38 -6.15
C HIS A 83 11.44 12.72 -6.00
N SER A 84 12.33 12.81 -5.02
CA SER A 84 13.15 13.99 -4.78
C SER A 84 14.14 14.25 -5.93
N TYR A 85 14.77 13.21 -6.44
CA TYR A 85 15.68 13.30 -7.58
C TYR A 85 14.99 13.83 -8.84
N LEU A 86 13.82 13.27 -9.21
CA LEU A 86 13.07 13.69 -10.39
C LEU A 86 12.46 15.09 -10.25
N ASN A 87 12.07 15.48 -9.03
CA ASN A 87 11.64 16.85 -8.72
C ASN A 87 12.79 17.86 -8.88
N TYR A 88 14.02 17.51 -8.46
CA TYR A 88 15.19 18.35 -8.66
C TYR A 88 15.49 18.58 -10.16
N GLN A 89 15.28 17.54 -10.98
CA GLN A 89 15.37 17.63 -12.44
C GLN A 89 14.17 18.33 -13.11
N LYS A 90 13.16 18.77 -12.34
CA LYS A 90 11.91 19.39 -12.82
C LYS A 90 11.14 18.50 -13.82
N ILE A 91 11.18 17.18 -13.58
CA ILE A 91 10.46 16.19 -14.38
C ILE A 91 9.14 15.86 -13.69
N ARG A 92 8.03 16.06 -14.40
CA ARG A 92 6.70 15.63 -13.92
C ARG A 92 6.66 14.11 -13.95
N HIS A 93 6.36 13.47 -12.83
CA HIS A 93 6.39 12.02 -12.75
C HIS A 93 5.37 11.47 -11.76
N ASP A 94 4.94 10.24 -12.01
CA ASP A 94 4.17 9.42 -11.08
C ASP A 94 4.90 8.08 -10.87
N ILE A 95 4.85 7.54 -9.66
CA ILE A 95 5.43 6.23 -9.33
C ILE A 95 4.29 5.24 -9.14
N TYR A 96 4.33 4.15 -9.92
CA TYR A 96 3.37 3.05 -9.84
C TYR A 96 4.07 1.79 -9.34
N VAL A 97 3.64 1.30 -8.19
CA VAL A 97 4.17 0.08 -7.58
C VAL A 97 3.31 -1.10 -8.01
N ILE A 98 3.92 -2.06 -8.71
CA ILE A 98 3.25 -3.26 -9.22
C ILE A 98 3.63 -4.42 -8.29
N ASN A 99 2.72 -4.78 -7.38
CA ASN A 99 2.91 -5.92 -6.50
C ASN A 99 2.75 -7.23 -7.28
N GLN A 100 3.82 -8.02 -7.36
CA GLN A 100 3.79 -9.34 -7.98
C GLN A 100 3.47 -10.39 -6.91
N ILE A 101 2.24 -10.91 -6.92
CA ILE A 101 1.75 -11.91 -5.95
C ILE A 101 2.21 -13.35 -6.26
N ASP A 102 2.92 -13.55 -7.38
CA ASP A 102 3.31 -14.89 -7.84
C ASP A 102 4.67 -15.32 -7.27
N GLU A 103 4.71 -16.50 -6.64
CA GLU A 103 5.94 -17.19 -6.23
C GLU A 103 6.78 -17.71 -7.41
N TYR A 104 6.23 -17.64 -8.64
CA TYR A 104 6.96 -18.06 -9.83
C TYR A 104 8.13 -17.11 -10.12
N ARG A 105 9.28 -17.72 -10.39
CA ARG A 105 10.57 -17.05 -10.62
C ARG A 105 10.38 -15.81 -11.49
N PHE A 106 10.84 -14.67 -10.96
CA PHE A 106 11.06 -13.40 -11.66
C PHE A 106 11.37 -13.65 -13.15
N VAL A 107 10.37 -13.47 -14.00
CA VAL A 107 10.59 -13.61 -15.44
C VAL A 107 11.01 -12.23 -15.92
N ASP A 108 12.33 -12.00 -16.00
CA ASP A 108 12.92 -10.75 -16.51
C ASP A 108 12.52 -10.41 -17.96
N VAL A 109 11.76 -11.27 -18.66
CA VAL A 109 11.47 -11.13 -20.09
C VAL A 109 10.01 -11.44 -20.47
N LEU A 110 9.05 -11.55 -19.53
CA LEU A 110 7.64 -11.81 -19.91
C LEU A 110 6.71 -10.59 -19.88
N ILE A 111 7.06 -9.50 -19.16
CA ILE A 111 6.15 -8.35 -19.05
C ILE A 111 6.21 -7.44 -20.30
N THR A 112 7.32 -7.44 -21.04
CA THR A 112 7.49 -6.55 -22.21
C THR A 112 6.92 -7.11 -23.51
N ARG A 113 6.80 -8.44 -23.65
CA ARG A 113 6.33 -9.05 -24.90
C ARG A 113 4.81 -9.11 -24.99
N GLU A 114 4.10 -9.40 -23.90
CA GLU A 114 2.65 -9.59 -23.92
C GLU A 114 1.87 -8.27 -23.87
N CYS A 115 2.48 -7.19 -23.35
CA CYS A 115 1.89 -5.84 -23.40
C CYS A 115 2.03 -5.15 -24.76
N LEU A 116 3.06 -5.47 -25.56
CA LEU A 116 3.30 -4.79 -26.84
C LEU A 116 2.41 -5.34 -27.97
N GLU A 117 2.09 -6.64 -27.96
CA GLU A 117 1.26 -7.26 -29.01
C GLU A 117 -0.24 -6.98 -28.87
N ARG A 118 -0.72 -6.45 -27.74
CA ARG A 118 -2.13 -6.03 -27.61
C ARG A 118 -2.42 -4.60 -28.07
N GLN A 119 -1.41 -3.86 -28.54
CA GLN A 119 -1.57 -2.48 -29.02
C GLN A 119 -1.24 -2.28 -30.51
N VAL A 120 -0.95 -3.34 -31.26
CA VAL A 120 -0.82 -3.32 -32.74
C VAL A 120 -1.87 -4.24 -33.34
#